data_AF-A0A7J6TCG2-F1
#
_entry.id   AF-A0A7J6TCG2-F1
#
_cell.length_a   1.000
_cell.length_b   1.000
_cell.length_c   1.000
_cell.angle_alpha   90.00
_cell.angle_beta   90.00
_cell.angle_gamma   90.00
#
_symmetry.space_group_name_H-M   'P 1'
#
loop_
_entity.id
_entity.type
_entity.pdbx_description
1 polymer ?
#
loop_
_entity_poly.entity_id
_entity_poly.type
_entity_poly.pdbx_seq_one_letter_code
_entity_poly.pdbx_strand_id
1 'polypeptide(L)'
;VLKPQREGGGHNMYGDELVDALTTSSNDELKQFVLMERMLPAPLPCLAIDTPASREASRVVPKIISEGVSELGIYSALVMKGNHTVMDKPCGHMLRTKDVNVAEGGVHAGFSVIDSALLVDEDVSSSS
;
A
#
# COMPACT_ATOMS: atom_id res chain seq x y z
N VAL A 1 -0.73 -13.31 -0.94
CA VAL A 1 0.53 -12.55 -0.83
C VAL A 1 1.43 -13.25 0.16
N LEU A 2 2.67 -13.54 -0.20
CA LEU A 2 3.65 -14.16 0.70
C LEU A 2 4.60 -13.08 1.20
N LYS A 3 4.66 -12.89 2.52
CA LYS A 3 5.34 -11.76 3.15
C LYS A 3 6.53 -12.22 3.98
N PRO A 4 7.77 -11.80 3.70
CA PRO A 4 8.90 -12.03 4.58
C PRO A 4 8.85 -11.10 5.80
N GLN A 5 9.69 -11.37 6.81
CA GLN A 5 9.90 -10.50 7.97
C GLN A 5 10.75 -9.25 7.62
N ARG A 6 10.27 -8.41 6.69
CA ARG A 6 10.94 -7.16 6.28
C ARG A 6 9.94 -6.01 6.18
N GLU A 7 10.45 -4.80 6.40
CA GLU A 7 9.69 -3.54 6.36
C GLU A 7 10.10 -2.67 5.16
N GLY A 8 9.30 -1.67 4.82
CA GLY A 8 9.64 -0.66 3.80
C GLY A 8 9.14 -0.94 2.37
N GLY A 9 8.45 -2.06 2.16
CA GLY A 9 7.92 -2.47 0.85
C GLY A 9 8.98 -3.08 -0.08
N GLY A 10 8.54 -3.68 -1.18
CA GLY A 10 9.41 -4.26 -2.22
C GLY A 10 9.91 -5.69 -1.93
N HIS A 11 9.28 -6.39 -0.98
CA HIS A 11 9.75 -7.71 -0.53
C HIS A 11 8.68 -8.81 -0.61
N ASN A 12 7.44 -8.46 -0.95
CA ASN A 12 6.35 -9.41 -1.01
C ASN A 12 6.39 -10.17 -2.33
N MET A 13 6.03 -11.44 -2.30
CA MET A 13 5.89 -12.26 -3.51
C MET A 13 4.41 -12.43 -3.87
N TYR A 14 4.14 -12.44 -5.17
CA TYR A 14 2.80 -12.50 -5.75
C TYR A 14 2.76 -13.47 -6.93
N GLY A 15 1.57 -13.96 -7.28
CA GLY A 15 1.37 -14.77 -8.49
C GLY A 15 2.32 -15.96 -8.57
N ASP A 16 2.99 -16.11 -9.70
CA ASP A 16 3.90 -17.23 -9.98
C ASP A 16 5.10 -17.26 -9.03
N GLU A 17 5.68 -16.10 -8.68
CA GLU A 17 6.80 -16.02 -7.72
C GLU A 17 6.41 -16.59 -6.35
N LEU A 18 5.17 -16.33 -5.91
CA LEU A 18 4.64 -16.93 -4.68
C LEU A 18 4.49 -18.44 -4.82
N VAL A 19 3.98 -18.93 -5.95
CA VAL A 19 3.81 -20.37 -6.20
C VAL A 19 5.17 -21.07 -6.21
N ASP A 20 6.15 -20.49 -6.90
CA ASP A 20 7.52 -21.01 -6.95
C ASP A 20 8.13 -21.04 -5.55
N ALA A 21 8.00 -19.97 -4.77
CA ALA A 21 8.50 -19.94 -3.40
C ALA A 21 7.87 -21.03 -2.51
N LEU A 22 6.56 -21.25 -2.62
CA LEU A 22 5.86 -22.26 -1.83
C LEU A 22 6.20 -23.71 -2.25
N THR A 23 6.50 -23.94 -3.53
CA THR A 23 6.75 -25.29 -4.05
C THR A 23 8.22 -25.70 -3.99
N THR A 24 9.15 -24.74 -4.01
CA THR A 24 10.60 -25.01 -4.06
C THR A 24 11.29 -24.86 -2.72
N SER A 25 10.74 -24.08 -1.79
CA SER A 25 11.36 -23.84 -0.48
C SER A 25 11.16 -25.02 0.48
N SER A 26 12.14 -25.24 1.33
CA SER A 26 12.03 -26.16 2.47
C SER A 26 11.09 -25.63 3.55
N ASN A 27 10.58 -26.52 4.41
CA ASN A 27 9.75 -26.12 5.56
C ASN A 27 10.45 -25.13 6.50
N ASP A 28 11.78 -25.20 6.63
CA ASP A 28 12.53 -24.28 7.49
C ASP A 28 12.65 -22.88 6.89
N GLU A 29 12.79 -22.77 5.57
CA GLU A 29 12.76 -21.48 4.85
C GLU A 29 11.37 -20.85 4.92
N LEU A 30 10.32 -21.65 4.77
CA LEU A 30 8.93 -21.18 4.80
C LEU A 30 8.51 -20.56 6.14
N LYS A 31 9.17 -20.91 7.25
CA LYS A 31 8.93 -20.29 8.57
C LYS A 31 9.24 -18.79 8.62
N GLN A 32 9.99 -18.28 7.65
CA GLN A 32 10.34 -16.86 7.55
C GLN A 32 9.22 -16.02 6.92
N PHE A 33 8.15 -16.67 6.45
CA PHE A 33 7.08 -16.02 5.71
C PHE A 33 5.73 -16.14 6.40
N VAL A 34 4.85 -15.18 6.09
CA VAL A 34 3.41 -15.25 6.39
C VAL A 34 2.66 -15.25 5.08
N LEU A 35 1.77 -16.23 4.89
CA LEU A 35 0.81 -16.22 3.79
C LEU A 35 -0.42 -15.41 4.20
N MET A 36 -0.75 -14.41 3.40
CA MET A 36 -1.87 -13.51 3.62
C MET A 36 -2.81 -13.54 2.41
N GLU A 37 -4.11 -13.56 2.67
CA GLU A 37 -5.14 -13.34 1.65
C GLU A 37 -4.94 -11.99 0.95
N ARG A 38 -5.12 -11.96 -0.38
CA ARG A 38 -4.99 -10.72 -1.15
C ARG A 38 -6.30 -9.96 -1.11
N MET A 39 -6.27 -8.72 -0.60
CA MET A 39 -7.41 -7.80 -0.69
C MET A 39 -7.56 -7.28 -2.13
N LEU A 40 -8.81 -7.21 -2.60
CA LEU A 40 -9.20 -6.77 -3.94
C LEU A 40 -10.25 -5.65 -3.83
N PRO A 41 -9.85 -4.42 -3.44
CA PRO A 41 -10.78 -3.29 -3.36
C PRO A 41 -11.26 -2.87 -4.76
N ALA A 42 -12.44 -2.26 -4.83
CA ALA A 42 -12.98 -1.75 -6.08
C ALA A 42 -12.10 -0.60 -6.62
N PRO A 43 -11.67 -0.66 -7.89
CA PRO A 43 -10.81 0.37 -8.47
C PRO A 43 -11.61 1.63 -8.82
N LEU A 44 -10.97 2.79 -8.69
CA LEU A 44 -11.51 4.10 -9.07
C LEU A 44 -10.50 4.84 -9.94
N PRO A 45 -10.94 5.60 -10.97
CA PRO A 45 -10.04 6.41 -11.75
C PRO A 45 -9.47 7.56 -10.91
N CYS A 46 -8.18 7.85 -11.06
CA CYS A 46 -7.55 8.99 -10.39
C CYS A 46 -6.54 9.71 -11.30
N LEU A 47 -6.42 11.02 -11.09
CA LEU A 47 -5.37 11.84 -11.71
C LEU A 47 -4.17 11.91 -10.75
N ALA A 48 -3.12 11.17 -11.07
CA ALA A 48 -1.87 11.21 -10.34
C ALA A 48 -0.96 12.31 -10.88
N ILE A 49 -0.29 13.03 -9.99
CA ILE A 49 0.73 14.02 -10.33
C ILE A 49 2.06 13.51 -9.81
N ASP A 50 2.99 13.28 -10.71
CA ASP A 50 4.36 12.89 -10.38
C ASP A 50 5.34 13.94 -10.92
N THR A 51 6.36 14.25 -10.13
CA THR A 51 7.45 15.15 -10.51
C THR A 51 8.72 14.31 -10.63
N PRO A 52 9.32 14.20 -11.84
CA PRO A 52 10.58 13.48 -12.00
C PRO A 52 11.63 14.05 -11.05
N ALA A 53 12.42 13.17 -10.43
CA ALA A 53 13.50 13.56 -9.52
C ALA A 53 14.62 14.39 -10.19
N SER A 54 14.64 14.48 -11.54
CA SER A 54 15.64 15.24 -12.28
C SER A 54 15.24 16.72 -12.41
N ARG A 55 16.17 17.61 -12.04
CA ARG A 55 16.02 19.07 -12.11
C ARG A 55 15.82 19.63 -13.53
N GLU A 56 15.99 18.83 -14.57
CA GLU A 56 15.79 19.23 -15.97
C GLU A 56 14.34 19.06 -16.45
N ALA A 57 13.52 18.27 -15.74
CA ALA A 57 12.10 18.14 -16.03
C ALA A 57 11.32 19.31 -15.42
N SER A 58 11.36 20.46 -16.10
CA SER A 58 10.60 21.67 -15.74
C SER A 58 9.07 21.52 -15.86
N ARG A 59 8.54 20.32 -16.09
CA ARG A 59 7.12 20.08 -16.32
C ARG A 59 6.59 18.97 -15.42
N VAL A 60 5.57 19.32 -14.66
CA VAL A 60 4.67 18.37 -14.01
C VAL A 60 4.02 17.52 -15.09
N VAL A 61 4.15 16.19 -15.00
CA VAL A 61 3.51 15.26 -15.93
C VAL A 61 2.33 14.62 -15.22
N PRO A 62 1.08 15.00 -15.55
CA PRO A 62 -0.09 14.29 -15.04
C PRO A 62 -0.12 12.88 -15.64
N LYS A 63 -0.39 11.89 -14.78
CA LYS A 63 -0.64 10.50 -15.16
C LYS A 63 -2.07 10.16 -14.79
N ILE A 64 -2.84 9.68 -15.76
CA ILE A 64 -4.17 9.11 -15.48
C ILE A 64 -3.95 7.66 -15.05
N ILE A 65 -4.45 7.31 -13.88
CA ILE A 65 -4.58 5.93 -13.43
C ILE A 65 -6.06 5.57 -13.65
N SER A 66 -6.34 4.69 -14.60
CA SER A 66 -7.71 4.30 -14.92
C SER A 66 -8.32 3.43 -13.84
N GLU A 67 -7.52 2.56 -13.22
CA GLU A 67 -7.93 1.62 -12.19
C GLU A 67 -7.05 1.79 -10.95
N GLY A 68 -7.36 2.81 -10.16
CA GLY A 68 -6.66 3.15 -8.93
C GLY A 68 -7.23 2.41 -7.72
N VAL A 69 -6.36 1.81 -6.92
CA VAL A 69 -6.69 1.21 -5.63
C VAL A 69 -6.01 1.98 -4.50
N SER A 70 -6.76 2.26 -3.44
CA SER A 70 -6.31 3.06 -2.31
C SER A 70 -6.02 2.21 -1.07
N GLU A 71 -5.00 2.57 -0.31
CA GLU A 71 -4.64 1.98 0.98
C GLU A 71 -4.65 3.06 2.07
N LEU A 72 -5.58 2.93 3.03
CA LEU A 72 -5.74 3.86 4.14
C LEU A 72 -4.90 3.41 5.34
N GLY A 73 -3.92 4.24 5.71
CA GLY A 73 -3.18 4.12 6.97
C GLY A 73 -3.73 5.06 8.03
N ILE A 74 -3.96 4.55 9.24
CA ILE A 74 -4.33 5.34 10.41
C ILE A 74 -3.13 5.40 11.36
N TYR A 75 -2.69 6.62 11.69
CA TYR A 75 -1.63 6.80 12.68
C TYR A 75 -2.23 6.73 14.08
N SER A 76 -1.56 6.03 14.99
CA SER A 76 -1.89 6.01 16.42
C SER A 76 -0.64 6.33 17.25
N ALA A 77 -0.84 6.95 18.42
CA ALA A 77 0.22 7.20 19.38
C ALA A 77 -0.15 6.57 20.71
N LEU A 78 0.67 5.62 21.14
CA LEU A 78 0.59 4.95 22.44
C LEU A 78 1.82 5.32 23.28
N VAL A 79 1.59 5.84 24.48
CA VAL A 79 2.64 6.13 25.47
C VAL A 79 2.29 5.37 26.74
N MET A 80 3.26 4.59 27.24
CA MET A 80 3.11 3.78 28.44
C MET A 80 4.20 4.10 29.45
N LYS A 81 3.85 4.04 30.75
CA LYS A 81 4.78 4.06 31.88
C LYS A 81 4.61 2.78 32.68
N GLY A 82 5.50 1.81 32.46
CA GLY A 82 5.31 0.45 32.96
C GLY A 82 4.02 -0.14 32.41
N ASN A 83 3.14 -0.62 33.29
CA ASN A 83 1.84 -1.19 32.91
C ASN A 83 0.71 -0.16 32.82
N HIS A 84 1.03 1.14 32.91
CA HIS A 84 0.04 2.22 32.84
C HIS A 84 0.09 2.92 31.49
N THR A 85 -1.03 2.93 30.78
CA THR A 85 -1.21 3.76 29.59
C THR A 85 -1.33 5.23 29.99
N VAL A 86 -0.43 6.06 29.46
CA VAL A 86 -0.38 7.51 29.68
C VAL A 86 -1.12 8.24 28.55
N MET A 87 -1.02 7.74 27.32
CA MET A 87 -1.73 8.26 26.17
C MET A 87 -2.01 7.13 25.20
N ASP A 88 -3.22 7.07 24.65
CA ASP A 88 -3.61 6.20 23.56
C ASP A 88 -4.61 6.98 22.70
N LYS A 89 -4.20 7.39 21.50
CA LYS A 89 -5.06 8.19 20.62
C LYS A 89 -4.72 8.01 19.13
N PRO A 90 -5.72 8.13 18.25
CA PRO A 90 -5.47 8.32 16.83
C PRO A 90 -4.81 9.68 16.57
N CYS A 91 -3.92 9.74 15.58
CA CYS A 91 -3.07 10.89 15.27
C CYS A 91 -3.16 11.32 13.79
N GLY A 92 -4.30 11.03 13.14
CA GLY A 92 -4.53 11.33 11.73
C GLY A 92 -4.39 10.11 10.84
N HIS A 93 -4.30 10.35 9.53
CA HIS A 93 -4.29 9.31 8.52
C HIS A 93 -3.42 9.68 7.33
N MET A 94 -3.11 8.69 6.50
CA MET A 94 -2.50 8.85 5.18
C MET A 94 -3.20 7.90 4.22
N LEU A 95 -3.63 8.40 3.07
CA LEU A 95 -4.11 7.58 1.98
C LEU A 95 -3.00 7.49 0.92
N ARG A 96 -2.81 6.31 0.36
CA ARG A 96 -1.94 6.08 -0.79
C ARG A 96 -2.73 5.43 -1.90
N THR A 97 -2.50 5.87 -3.12
CA THR A 97 -3.22 5.35 -4.29
C THR A 97 -2.21 4.85 -5.32
N LYS A 98 -2.51 3.69 -5.91
CA LYS A 98 -1.69 3.07 -6.97
C LYS A 98 -2.57 2.44 -8.03
N ASP A 99 -1.98 2.15 -9.17
CA ASP A 99 -2.64 1.33 -10.18
C ASP A 99 -2.83 -0.11 -9.65
N VAL A 100 -3.98 -0.73 -9.96
CA VAL A 100 -4.33 -2.09 -9.53
C VAL A 100 -3.29 -3.14 -9.96
N ASN A 101 -2.59 -2.88 -11.07
CA ASN A 101 -1.57 -3.77 -11.62
C ASN A 101 -0.20 -3.62 -10.93
N VAL A 102 -0.03 -2.58 -10.10
CA VAL A 102 1.21 -2.38 -9.34
C VAL A 102 1.12 -3.14 -8.03
N ALA A 103 1.97 -4.15 -7.87
CA ALA A 103 1.98 -5.01 -6.69
C ALA A 103 2.44 -4.25 -5.43
N GLU A 104 3.44 -3.38 -5.56
CA GLU A 104 4.04 -2.64 -4.46
C GLU A 104 3.29 -1.33 -4.12
N GLY A 105 3.41 -0.85 -2.88
CA GLY A 105 2.68 0.33 -2.38
C GLY A 105 3.57 1.45 -1.87
N GLY A 106 4.88 1.38 -2.09
CA GLY A 106 5.83 2.36 -1.56
C GLY A 106 5.78 3.69 -2.31
N VAL A 107 5.46 4.79 -1.62
CA VAL A 107 5.48 6.15 -2.20
C VAL A 107 6.90 6.55 -2.55
N HIS A 108 7.85 6.39 -1.61
CA HIS A 108 9.24 6.77 -1.82
C HIS A 108 9.93 5.93 -2.90
N ALA A 109 9.45 4.70 -3.12
CA ALA A 109 9.93 3.82 -4.17
C ALA A 109 9.27 4.12 -5.54
N GLY A 110 8.34 5.07 -5.62
CA GLY A 110 7.67 5.49 -6.87
C GLY A 110 6.51 4.60 -7.31
N PHE A 111 6.01 3.71 -6.46
CA PHE A 111 4.92 2.78 -6.83
C PHE A 111 3.51 3.34 -6.59
N SER A 112 3.38 4.33 -5.71
CA SER A 112 2.10 4.93 -5.32
C SER A 112 2.24 6.43 -5.11
N VAL A 113 1.13 7.15 -5.21
CA VAL A 113 1.03 8.58 -4.87
C VAL A 113 0.35 8.78 -3.52
N ILE A 114 0.60 9.94 -2.89
CA ILE A 114 -0.14 10.39 -1.71
C ILE A 114 -1.51 10.90 -2.14
N ASP A 115 -2.53 10.57 -1.36
CA ASP A 115 -3.92 10.91 -1.65
C ASP A 115 -4.66 11.38 -0.38
N SER A 116 -5.91 11.83 -0.55
CA SER A 116 -6.84 12.25 0.51
C SER A 116 -8.14 11.45 0.41
N ALA A 117 -8.73 11.08 1.54
CA ALA A 117 -10.02 10.39 1.54
C ALA A 117 -11.18 11.37 1.34
N LEU A 118 -12.03 11.11 0.35
CA LEU A 118 -13.36 11.72 0.23
C LEU A 118 -14.36 10.81 0.93
N LEU A 119 -14.97 11.28 2.01
CA LEU A 119 -16.06 10.56 2.67
C LEU A 119 -17.34 10.74 1.86
N VAL A 120 -18.03 9.64 1.62
CA VAL A 120 -19.27 9.55 0.85
C VAL A 120 -20.30 8.75 1.64
N ASP A 121 -21.58 9.11 1.51
CA ASP A 121 -22.67 8.41 2.21
C ASP A 121 -23.06 7.08 1.52
N GLU A 122 -22.76 6.96 0.22
CA GLU A 122 -23.05 5.77 -0.59
C GLU A 122 -21.80 5.28 -1.32
N ASP A 123 -21.75 3.97 -1.60
CA ASP A 123 -20.61 3.34 -2.27
C ASP A 123 -20.58 3.72 -3.77
N VAL A 124 -19.72 4.67 -4.09
CA VAL A 124 -19.52 5.18 -5.46
C VAL A 124 -18.93 4.15 -6.42
N SER A 125 -18.40 3.03 -5.90
CA SER A 125 -17.84 1.96 -6.76
C SER A 125 -18.91 1.05 -7.38
N SER A 126 -20.15 1.12 -6.88
CA SER A 126 -21.26 0.25 -7.28
C SER A 126 -22.14 0.80 -8.40
N SER A 127 -21.88 2.03 -8.87
CA SER A 127 -22.75 2.79 -9.77
C SER A 127 -22.28 2.84 -11.24
N SER A 128 -21.29 2.02 -11.62
CA SER A 128 -20.76 1.88 -12.99
C SER A 128 -21.13 0.55 -13.63
#